data_AF-W4FCT3-F1
#
_entry.id   AF-W4FCT3-F1
#
_cell.length_a   1.000
_cell.length_b   1.000
_cell.length_c   1.000
_cell.angle_alpha   90.00
_cell.angle_beta   90.00
_cell.angle_gamma   90.00
#
_symmetry.space_group_name_H-M   'P 1'
#
loop_
_entity.id
_entity.type
_entity.pdbx_description
1 polymer ?
#
loop_
_entity_poly.entity_id
_entity_poly.type
_entity_poly.pdbx_seq_one_letter_code
_entity_poly.pdbx_strand_id
1 'polypeptide(L)'
;MRLPSVLRNRDVVLLLTALLEQCHGDFDTFLDTLEVLIRVNVLRLRAPRPLINYNHNFDRHMDAATARTKFRFSIDQLAVLCVKLGLPEFTVTPWHDKDDTVEAVAIVCRRMAETCHLYTIASEFGRSLEACSRIINTVVNAIYRKWHDVMYFHECLTALHADSYADAIETKSGLRGMKTCIAFIDGTKQFISHPTPRPTASEPENLQRVVYNGHLRRHCLNWQGVSVLDGIIVGMYGPVEGRHHDSTMLSMSCLLDRFKANPVLARFCLYGDPAYGCRQCLSCPFANAMPGTFETVFNSSMSSVRESVEWSFHLVKGLWSYVSYDKKMKPDGNQISMYFDVKPPSLDEYLSSALP
;
A
#
# COMPACT_ATOMS: atom_id res chain seq x y z
N MET A 1 -38.01 -7.20 -34.76
CA MET A 1 -38.31 -7.90 -33.48
C MET A 1 -37.93 -6.94 -32.36
N ARG A 2 -38.90 -6.43 -31.57
CA ARG A 2 -38.57 -5.58 -30.41
C ARG A 2 -37.91 -6.46 -29.35
N LEU A 3 -36.69 -6.13 -28.94
CA LEU A 3 -36.04 -6.79 -27.81
C LEU A 3 -36.92 -6.61 -26.56
N PRO A 4 -37.13 -7.67 -25.75
CA PRO A 4 -37.99 -7.60 -24.56
C PRO A 4 -37.40 -6.64 -23.51
N SER A 5 -38.27 -6.11 -22.65
CA SER A 5 -37.88 -5.28 -21.51
C SER A 5 -36.99 -6.06 -20.53
N VAL A 6 -36.00 -5.37 -19.95
CA VAL A 6 -35.04 -5.91 -18.98
C VAL A 6 -35.74 -6.73 -17.87
N LEU A 7 -35.46 -8.04 -17.83
CA LEU A 7 -36.05 -8.99 -16.88
C LEU A 7 -35.51 -8.76 -15.44
N ARG A 8 -36.38 -8.84 -14.42
CA ARG A 8 -35.98 -8.73 -12.99
C ARG A 8 -35.72 -10.12 -12.39
N ASN A 9 -35.13 -10.18 -11.18
CA ASN A 9 -34.60 -11.40 -10.53
C ASN A 9 -35.51 -12.66 -10.55
N ARG A 10 -36.85 -12.54 -10.52
CA ARG A 10 -37.76 -13.71 -10.60
C ARG A 10 -37.90 -14.24 -12.04
N ASP A 11 -37.97 -13.34 -13.02
CA ASP A 11 -38.12 -13.69 -14.43
C ASP A 11 -36.82 -14.27 -15.00
N VAL A 12 -35.69 -13.84 -14.43
CA VAL A 12 -34.36 -14.40 -14.71
C VAL A 12 -34.29 -15.88 -14.36
N VAL A 13 -34.74 -16.28 -13.17
CA VAL A 13 -34.66 -17.69 -12.74
C VAL A 13 -35.51 -18.56 -13.66
N LEU A 14 -36.72 -18.10 -14.01
CA LEU A 14 -37.59 -18.81 -14.96
C LEU A 14 -36.95 -18.91 -16.35
N LEU A 15 -36.31 -17.84 -16.82
CA LEU A 15 -35.59 -17.86 -18.10
C LEU A 15 -34.39 -18.82 -18.05
N LEU A 16 -33.58 -18.79 -16.98
CA LEU A 16 -32.44 -19.69 -16.82
C LEU A 16 -32.87 -21.15 -16.77
N THR A 17 -33.95 -21.46 -16.05
CA THR A 17 -34.50 -22.82 -15.99
C THR A 17 -35.04 -23.26 -17.36
N ALA A 18 -35.82 -22.43 -18.04
CA ALA A 18 -36.34 -22.75 -19.37
C ALA A 18 -35.22 -22.91 -20.42
N LEU A 19 -34.15 -22.12 -20.29
CA LEU A 19 -33.01 -22.18 -21.21
C LEU A 19 -32.16 -23.42 -20.96
N LEU A 20 -31.98 -23.82 -19.71
CA LEU A 20 -31.32 -25.08 -19.35
C LEU A 20 -32.13 -26.31 -19.82
N GLU A 21 -33.46 -26.25 -19.70
CA GLU A 21 -34.37 -27.26 -20.25
C GLU A 21 -34.30 -27.33 -21.78
N GLN A 22 -34.25 -26.19 -22.47
CA GLN A 22 -34.10 -26.14 -23.93
C GLN A 22 -32.72 -26.61 -24.42
N CYS A 23 -31.68 -26.42 -23.61
CA CYS A 23 -30.36 -26.98 -23.89
C CYS A 23 -30.27 -28.48 -23.55
N HIS A 24 -31.37 -29.12 -23.10
CA HIS A 24 -31.40 -30.54 -22.73
C HIS A 24 -30.33 -30.96 -21.71
N GLY A 25 -29.91 -30.03 -20.83
CA GLY A 25 -28.85 -30.27 -19.85
C GLY A 25 -27.42 -30.16 -20.41
N ASP A 26 -27.23 -29.79 -21.67
CA ASP A 26 -25.92 -29.44 -22.22
C ASP A 26 -25.47 -28.08 -21.68
N PHE A 27 -24.49 -28.12 -20.76
CA PHE A 27 -23.98 -26.96 -20.08
C PHE A 27 -23.17 -26.02 -20.98
N ASP A 28 -22.48 -26.53 -21.99
CA ASP A 28 -21.66 -25.69 -22.87
C ASP A 28 -22.56 -24.85 -23.78
N THR A 29 -23.57 -25.49 -24.40
CA THR A 29 -24.60 -24.80 -25.19
C THR A 29 -25.40 -23.79 -24.34
N PHE A 30 -25.67 -24.13 -23.09
CA PHE A 30 -26.33 -23.23 -22.13
C PHE A 30 -25.48 -21.98 -21.84
N LEU A 31 -24.17 -22.16 -21.58
CA LEU A 31 -23.26 -21.05 -21.28
C LEU A 31 -23.05 -20.14 -22.50
N ASP A 32 -22.88 -20.71 -23.70
CA ASP A 32 -22.76 -19.95 -24.95
C ASP A 32 -24.00 -19.10 -25.22
N THR A 33 -25.18 -19.69 -25.02
CA THR A 33 -26.46 -18.99 -25.18
C THR A 33 -26.64 -17.89 -24.14
N LEU A 34 -26.24 -18.15 -22.89
CA LEU A 34 -26.25 -17.15 -21.82
C LEU A 34 -25.33 -15.96 -22.15
N GLU A 35 -24.14 -16.23 -22.68
CA GLU A 35 -23.20 -15.21 -23.12
C GLU A 35 -23.79 -14.33 -24.22
N VAL A 36 -24.45 -14.93 -25.22
CA VAL A 36 -25.15 -14.19 -26.28
C VAL A 36 -26.23 -13.29 -25.68
N LEU A 37 -27.06 -13.80 -24.78
CA LEU A 37 -28.14 -13.03 -24.14
C LEU A 37 -27.65 -11.88 -23.27
N ILE A 38 -26.49 -12.03 -22.62
CA ILE A 38 -25.82 -10.95 -21.88
C ILE A 38 -25.27 -9.91 -22.87
N ARG A 39 -24.60 -10.34 -23.94
CA ARG A 39 -24.03 -9.45 -24.99
C ARG A 39 -25.11 -8.62 -25.68
N VAL A 40 -26.29 -9.20 -25.95
CA VAL A 40 -27.42 -8.48 -26.58
C VAL A 40 -28.29 -7.71 -25.58
N ASN A 41 -27.85 -7.55 -24.33
CA ASN A 41 -28.56 -6.85 -23.24
C ASN A 41 -29.97 -7.40 -22.89
N VAL A 42 -30.29 -8.63 -23.28
CA VAL A 42 -31.57 -9.29 -22.92
C VAL A 42 -31.55 -9.75 -21.46
N LEU A 43 -30.39 -10.23 -21.00
CA LEU A 43 -30.13 -10.59 -19.61
C LEU A 43 -29.17 -9.60 -18.96
N ARG A 44 -29.69 -8.70 -18.12
CA ARG A 44 -28.86 -7.93 -17.17
C ARG A 44 -29.03 -8.47 -15.77
N LEU A 45 -28.15 -9.41 -15.41
CA LEU A 45 -28.02 -9.95 -14.05
C LEU A 45 -27.32 -8.93 -13.11
N ARG A 46 -27.76 -7.68 -13.10
CA ARG A 46 -27.29 -6.72 -12.09
C ARG A 46 -28.20 -6.86 -10.89
N ALA A 47 -27.65 -7.43 -9.81
CA ALA A 47 -28.29 -7.32 -8.51
C ALA A 47 -28.67 -5.84 -8.25
N PRO A 48 -29.84 -5.56 -7.64
CA PRO A 48 -30.22 -4.20 -7.31
C PRO A 48 -29.08 -3.54 -6.53
N ARG A 49 -28.76 -2.29 -6.86
CA ARG A 49 -27.71 -1.56 -6.13
C ARG A 49 -28.12 -1.47 -4.66
N PRO A 50 -27.20 -1.78 -3.73
CA PRO A 50 -27.51 -1.64 -2.31
C PRO A 50 -27.81 -0.16 -2.01
N LEU A 51 -28.82 0.08 -1.19
CA LEU A 51 -29.26 1.43 -0.85
C LEU A 51 -28.32 2.04 0.18
N ILE A 52 -27.75 3.20 -0.15
CA ILE A 52 -26.98 4.00 0.81
C ILE A 52 -27.96 4.72 1.74
N ASN A 53 -27.67 4.68 3.05
CA ASN A 53 -28.40 5.51 4.00
C ASN A 53 -27.85 6.94 3.98
N TYR A 54 -28.48 7.82 3.19
CA TYR A 54 -28.13 9.25 3.10
C TYR A 54 -28.58 10.08 4.32
N ASN A 55 -29.28 9.49 5.30
CA ASN A 55 -29.59 10.18 6.55
C ASN A 55 -28.39 10.22 7.50
N HIS A 56 -27.36 9.39 7.25
CA HIS A 56 -26.11 9.49 7.99
C HIS A 56 -25.29 10.67 7.50
N ASN A 57 -24.58 11.31 8.42
CA ASN A 57 -23.63 12.38 8.13
C ASN A 57 -22.41 12.22 9.04
N PHE A 58 -21.29 12.80 8.63
CA PHE A 58 -20.12 12.85 9.50
C PHE A 58 -20.39 13.72 10.72
N ASP A 59 -20.19 13.12 11.88
CA ASP A 59 -20.34 13.78 13.17
C ASP A 59 -19.01 14.40 13.61
N ARG A 60 -18.91 15.74 13.53
CA ARG A 60 -17.75 16.50 14.02
C ARG A 60 -17.62 16.48 15.55
N HIS A 61 -18.68 16.10 16.26
CA HIS A 61 -18.71 16.06 17.71
C HIS A 61 -18.65 14.63 18.24
N MET A 62 -18.29 13.66 17.38
CA MET A 62 -18.12 12.26 17.73
C MET A 62 -17.13 12.14 18.90
N ASP A 63 -17.52 11.34 19.90
CA ASP A 63 -16.68 11.13 21.07
C ASP A 63 -15.32 10.51 20.68
N ALA A 64 -14.30 10.84 21.46
CA ALA A 64 -12.93 10.48 21.12
C ALA A 64 -12.69 8.95 21.12
N ALA A 65 -13.44 8.16 21.87
CA ALA A 65 -13.29 6.70 21.92
C ALA A 65 -13.87 6.05 20.65
N THR A 66 -15.07 6.48 20.22
CA THR A 66 -15.68 6.04 18.96
C THR A 66 -14.85 6.48 17.75
N ALA A 67 -14.40 7.74 17.73
CA ALA A 67 -13.55 8.26 16.66
C ALA A 67 -12.24 7.47 16.53
N ARG A 68 -11.55 7.18 17.65
CA ARG A 68 -10.34 6.33 17.63
C ARG A 68 -10.62 4.90 17.19
N THR A 69 -11.76 4.34 17.56
CA THR A 69 -12.16 3.00 17.12
C THR A 69 -12.36 2.95 15.60
N LYS A 70 -12.96 3.99 15.00
CA LYS A 70 -13.24 4.04 13.56
C LYS A 70 -12.07 4.51 12.70
N PHE A 71 -11.35 5.53 13.16
CA PHE A 71 -10.38 6.30 12.36
C PHE A 71 -8.95 6.23 12.89
N ARG A 72 -8.72 5.59 14.05
CA ARG A 72 -7.46 5.59 14.82
C ARG A 72 -7.06 6.96 15.40
N PHE A 73 -7.86 7.99 15.17
CA PHE A 73 -7.67 9.36 15.66
C PHE A 73 -8.97 9.91 16.25
N SER A 74 -8.88 10.85 17.20
CA SER A 74 -10.02 11.69 17.56
C SER A 74 -10.31 12.72 16.46
N ILE A 75 -11.48 13.36 16.49
CA ILE A 75 -11.81 14.42 15.53
C ILE A 75 -10.83 15.60 15.63
N ASP A 76 -10.45 16.01 16.85
CA ASP A 76 -9.44 17.06 17.05
C ASP A 76 -8.07 16.68 16.46
N GLN A 77 -7.66 15.42 16.62
CA GLN A 77 -6.42 14.91 16.02
C GLN A 77 -6.50 14.90 14.50
N LEU A 78 -7.64 14.53 13.91
CA LEU A 78 -7.87 14.62 12.46
C LEU A 78 -7.77 16.07 11.97
N ALA A 79 -8.33 17.03 12.70
CA ALA A 79 -8.21 18.45 12.37
C ALA A 79 -6.75 18.92 12.39
N VAL A 80 -5.99 18.55 13.42
CA VAL A 80 -4.54 18.82 13.50
C VAL A 80 -3.80 18.19 12.33
N LEU A 81 -4.12 16.94 11.97
CA LEU A 81 -3.52 16.26 10.82
C LEU A 81 -3.80 16.99 9.51
N CYS A 82 -5.02 17.48 9.28
CA CYS A 82 -5.35 18.24 8.07
C CYS A 82 -4.46 19.47 7.92
N VAL A 83 -4.26 20.22 9.01
CA VAL A 83 -3.39 21.40 9.04
C VAL A 83 -1.92 21.01 8.81
N LYS A 84 -1.42 19.96 9.48
CA LYS A 84 -0.01 19.54 9.38
C LYS A 84 0.33 18.92 8.03
N LEU A 85 -0.60 18.18 7.43
CA LEU A 85 -0.48 17.71 6.05
C LEU A 85 -0.66 18.85 5.04
N GLY A 86 -1.10 20.03 5.51
CA GLY A 86 -1.33 21.22 4.72
C GLY A 86 -2.34 20.98 3.61
N LEU A 87 -3.43 20.33 3.96
CA LEU A 87 -4.62 20.15 3.14
C LEU A 87 -5.48 21.44 3.18
N PRO A 88 -6.26 21.73 2.14
CA PRO A 88 -7.19 22.85 2.14
C PRO A 88 -8.30 22.68 3.20
N GLU A 89 -9.12 23.71 3.41
CA GLU A 89 -10.30 23.62 4.28
C GLU A 89 -11.37 22.68 3.71
N PHE A 90 -11.49 22.66 2.38
CA PHE A 90 -12.41 21.79 1.64
C PHE A 90 -11.67 20.95 0.62
N THR A 91 -11.99 19.66 0.59
CA THR A 91 -11.55 18.74 -0.46
C THR A 91 -12.51 18.84 -1.63
N VAL A 92 -11.99 19.24 -2.79
CA VAL A 92 -12.77 19.36 -4.03
C VAL A 92 -12.31 18.30 -5.02
N THR A 93 -13.21 17.44 -5.45
CA THR A 93 -12.91 16.42 -6.47
C THR A 93 -13.07 17.01 -7.88
N PRO A 94 -12.48 16.41 -8.93
CA PRO A 94 -12.70 16.86 -10.31
C PRO A 94 -14.17 16.78 -10.77
N TRP A 95 -15.00 16.01 -10.07
CA TRP A 95 -16.44 15.89 -10.30
C TRP A 95 -17.27 16.83 -9.42
N HIS A 96 -16.62 17.84 -8.83
CA HIS A 96 -17.24 18.91 -8.05
C HIS A 96 -17.93 18.44 -6.76
N ASP A 97 -17.57 17.27 -6.24
CA ASP A 97 -17.87 16.96 -4.84
C ASP A 97 -17.05 17.93 -3.98
N LYS A 98 -17.71 18.62 -3.05
CA LYS A 98 -17.08 19.55 -2.11
C LYS A 98 -17.38 19.06 -0.69
N ASP A 99 -16.35 18.55 -0.04
CA ASP A 99 -16.46 17.96 1.28
C ASP A 99 -15.52 18.67 2.26
N ASP A 100 -15.92 18.72 3.52
CA ASP A 100 -15.02 19.17 4.58
C ASP A 100 -13.77 18.28 4.61
N THR A 101 -12.59 18.88 4.77
CA THR A 101 -11.36 18.10 4.70
C THR A 101 -11.17 17.16 5.89
N VAL A 102 -11.68 17.49 7.09
CA VAL A 102 -11.62 16.57 8.25
C VAL A 102 -12.45 15.32 7.98
N GLU A 103 -13.64 15.51 7.42
CA GLU A 103 -14.50 14.41 6.95
C GLU A 103 -13.82 13.58 5.85
N ALA A 104 -13.21 14.23 4.87
CA ALA A 104 -12.50 13.57 3.77
C ALA A 104 -11.34 12.70 4.29
N VAL A 105 -10.54 13.20 5.24
CA VAL A 105 -9.47 12.45 5.88
C VAL A 105 -10.05 11.33 6.76
N ALA A 106 -11.16 11.55 7.46
CA ALA A 106 -11.84 10.50 8.22
C ALA A 106 -12.29 9.33 7.32
N ILE A 107 -12.79 9.61 6.10
CA ILE A 107 -13.14 8.58 5.11
C ILE A 107 -11.91 7.77 4.72
N VAL A 108 -10.75 8.41 4.50
CA VAL A 108 -9.48 7.72 4.21
C VAL A 108 -9.05 6.86 5.39
N CYS A 109 -9.02 7.41 6.60
CA CYS A 109 -8.67 6.66 7.80
C CYS A 109 -9.62 5.47 8.02
N ARG A 110 -10.92 5.66 7.83
CA ARG A 110 -11.91 4.57 7.93
C ARG A 110 -11.63 3.47 6.92
N ARG A 111 -11.29 3.83 5.68
CA ARG A 111 -10.93 2.90 4.61
C ARG A 111 -9.70 2.08 4.97
N MET A 112 -8.71 2.72 5.58
CA MET A 112 -7.42 2.11 5.89
C MET A 112 -7.47 1.24 7.15
N ALA A 113 -8.29 1.63 8.14
CA ALA A 113 -8.32 1.00 9.47
C ALA A 113 -8.88 -0.43 9.43
N GLU A 114 -9.81 -0.72 8.53
CA GLU A 114 -10.52 -2.00 8.45
C GLU A 114 -10.78 -2.45 7.01
N THR A 115 -10.73 -3.76 6.79
CA THR A 115 -10.92 -4.42 5.49
C THR A 115 -12.37 -4.48 5.02
N CYS A 116 -13.15 -3.41 5.17
CA CYS A 116 -14.57 -3.38 4.83
C CYS A 116 -14.87 -3.14 3.32
N HIS A 117 -16.12 -3.33 2.92
CA HIS A 117 -16.58 -2.93 1.59
C HIS A 117 -16.67 -1.40 1.51
N LEU A 118 -16.43 -0.83 0.33
CA LEU A 118 -16.62 0.61 0.14
C LEU A 118 -18.07 1.03 0.44
N TYR A 119 -19.04 0.13 0.25
CA TYR A 119 -20.43 0.31 0.66
C TYR A 119 -20.60 0.60 2.15
N THR A 120 -19.87 -0.10 3.02
CA THR A 120 -19.94 0.13 4.47
C THR A 120 -19.56 1.57 4.79
N ILE A 121 -18.44 2.05 4.22
CA ILE A 121 -17.94 3.41 4.41
C ILE A 121 -18.92 4.42 3.80
N ALA A 122 -19.35 4.19 2.57
CA ALA A 122 -20.31 5.04 1.88
C ALA A 122 -21.62 5.19 2.68
N SER A 123 -22.15 4.10 3.23
CA SER A 123 -23.33 4.14 4.08
C SER A 123 -23.07 4.78 5.44
N GLU A 124 -21.90 4.62 6.05
CA GLU A 124 -21.55 5.28 7.33
C GLU A 124 -21.46 6.80 7.19
N PHE A 125 -20.96 7.27 6.05
CA PHE A 125 -20.75 8.69 5.76
C PHE A 125 -21.88 9.33 4.93
N GLY A 126 -22.96 8.59 4.66
CA GLY A 126 -24.10 9.07 3.87
C GLY A 126 -23.74 9.54 2.46
N ARG A 127 -22.76 8.89 1.82
CA ARG A 127 -22.26 9.25 0.49
C ARG A 127 -22.41 8.13 -0.51
N SER A 128 -22.44 8.48 -1.80
CA SER A 128 -22.38 7.47 -2.85
C SER A 128 -21.01 6.76 -2.85
N LEU A 129 -20.99 5.53 -3.36
CA LEU A 129 -19.75 4.76 -3.52
C LEU A 129 -18.71 5.51 -4.36
N GLU A 130 -19.18 6.16 -5.43
CA GLU A 130 -18.37 6.91 -6.36
C GLU A 130 -17.78 8.17 -5.70
N ALA A 131 -18.58 8.89 -4.90
CA ALA A 131 -18.10 10.03 -4.13
C ALA A 131 -17.01 9.61 -3.13
N CYS A 132 -17.23 8.58 -2.32
CA CYS A 132 -16.19 8.06 -1.41
C CYS A 132 -14.91 7.68 -2.15
N SER A 133 -15.02 7.00 -3.30
CA SER A 133 -13.83 6.66 -4.10
C SER A 133 -13.07 7.90 -4.55
N ARG A 134 -13.75 8.90 -5.10
CA ARG A 134 -13.14 10.15 -5.56
C ARG A 134 -12.50 10.94 -4.42
N ILE A 135 -13.17 11.05 -3.27
CA ILE A 135 -12.66 11.74 -2.07
C ILE A 135 -11.37 11.06 -1.60
N ILE A 136 -11.40 9.74 -1.44
CA ILE A 136 -10.25 8.94 -0.99
C ILE A 136 -9.04 9.19 -1.90
N ASN A 137 -9.23 9.09 -3.22
CA ASN A 137 -8.14 9.30 -4.18
C ASN A 137 -7.64 10.75 -4.16
N THR A 138 -8.54 11.73 -4.03
CA THR A 138 -8.17 13.15 -4.02
C THR A 138 -7.29 13.46 -2.80
N VAL A 139 -7.68 13.00 -1.61
CA VAL A 139 -6.91 13.22 -0.38
C VAL A 139 -5.54 12.53 -0.44
N VAL A 140 -5.50 11.24 -0.83
CA VAL A 140 -4.23 10.51 -0.87
C VAL A 140 -3.27 11.12 -1.90
N ASN A 141 -3.76 11.47 -3.08
CA ASN A 141 -2.93 12.14 -4.10
C ASN A 141 -2.44 13.52 -3.64
N ALA A 142 -3.26 14.29 -2.91
CA ALA A 142 -2.84 15.57 -2.36
C ALA A 142 -1.72 15.41 -1.34
N ILE A 143 -1.82 14.43 -0.44
CA ILE A 143 -0.77 14.10 0.54
C ILE A 143 0.50 13.66 -0.19
N TYR A 144 0.40 12.70 -1.11
CA TYR A 144 1.56 12.17 -1.82
C TYR A 144 2.28 13.27 -2.62
N ARG A 145 1.56 14.03 -3.47
CA ARG A 145 2.17 15.11 -4.26
C ARG A 145 2.97 16.09 -3.41
N LYS A 146 2.45 16.42 -2.22
CA LYS A 146 3.09 17.38 -1.32
C LYS A 146 4.27 16.78 -0.54
N TRP A 147 4.19 15.51 -0.17
CA TRP A 147 5.10 14.90 0.81
C TRP A 147 5.92 13.72 0.27
N HIS A 148 5.84 13.39 -1.02
CA HIS A 148 6.53 12.23 -1.60
C HIS A 148 8.04 12.24 -1.36
N ASP A 149 8.70 13.40 -1.46
CA ASP A 149 10.13 13.53 -1.15
C ASP A 149 10.46 13.20 0.31
N VAL A 150 9.58 13.63 1.23
CA VAL A 150 9.71 13.38 2.67
C VAL A 150 9.42 11.91 2.99
N MET A 151 8.43 11.31 2.33
CA MET A 151 8.11 9.88 2.46
C MET A 151 9.22 9.00 1.90
N TYR A 152 9.85 9.41 0.81
CA TYR A 152 10.99 8.72 0.21
C TYR A 152 12.15 8.69 1.20
N PHE A 153 12.56 9.86 1.71
CA PHE A 153 13.54 9.95 2.79
C PHE A 153 13.49 11.30 3.51
N HIS A 154 13.10 11.30 4.79
CA HIS A 154 13.05 12.47 5.65
C HIS A 154 14.45 12.87 6.15
N GLU A 155 15.30 13.31 5.23
CA GLU A 155 16.70 13.61 5.45
C GLU A 155 16.94 14.60 6.62
N CYS A 156 16.15 15.68 6.70
CA CYS A 156 16.31 16.68 7.75
C CYS A 156 16.10 16.12 9.17
N LEU A 157 15.09 15.27 9.37
CA LEU A 157 14.80 14.66 10.67
C LEU A 157 15.90 13.67 11.05
N THR A 158 16.27 12.82 10.10
CA THR A 158 17.32 11.82 10.29
C THR A 158 18.66 12.48 10.62
N ALA A 159 19.03 13.55 9.93
CA ALA A 159 20.27 14.28 10.16
C ALA A 159 20.25 15.04 11.49
N LEU A 160 19.12 15.66 11.86
CA LEU A 160 18.96 16.41 13.10
C LEU A 160 19.19 15.55 14.34
N HIS A 161 18.77 14.29 14.30
CA HIS A 161 18.85 13.37 15.45
C HIS A 161 19.92 12.27 15.29
N ALA A 162 20.78 12.34 14.26
CA ALA A 162 21.73 11.28 13.93
C ALA A 162 22.62 10.86 15.10
N ASP A 163 23.24 11.83 15.80
CA ASP A 163 24.08 11.55 16.97
C ASP A 163 23.28 10.89 18.12
N SER A 164 22.04 11.35 18.36
CA SER A 164 21.18 10.77 19.38
C SER A 164 20.76 9.34 19.05
N TYR A 165 20.51 9.04 17.79
CA TYR A 165 20.20 7.67 17.35
C TYR A 165 21.42 6.76 17.49
N ALA A 166 22.60 7.24 17.09
CA ALA A 166 23.85 6.51 17.27
C ALA A 166 24.15 6.15 18.73
N ASP A 167 24.05 7.13 19.64
CA ASP A 167 24.27 6.92 21.07
C ASP A 167 23.24 5.92 21.65
N ALA A 168 21.98 5.99 21.20
CA ALA A 168 20.95 5.05 21.63
C ALA A 168 21.16 3.62 21.11
N ILE A 169 21.67 3.44 19.89
CA ILE A 169 22.05 2.11 19.35
C ILE A 169 23.23 1.55 20.14
N GLU A 170 24.26 2.34 20.40
CA GLU A 170 25.42 1.91 21.20
C GLU A 170 24.99 1.50 22.62
N THR A 171 24.14 2.31 23.26
CA THR A 171 23.62 2.03 24.61
C THR A 171 22.82 0.73 24.65
N LYS A 172 21.96 0.48 23.66
CA LYS A 172 21.09 -0.71 23.62
C LYS A 172 21.85 -1.98 23.23
N SER A 173 22.79 -1.89 22.28
CA SER A 173 23.57 -3.03 21.79
C SER A 173 24.70 -3.43 22.74
N GLY A 174 25.20 -2.48 23.56
CA GLY A 174 26.39 -2.66 24.40
C GLY A 174 27.70 -2.70 23.61
N LEU A 175 27.65 -2.46 22.29
CA LEU A 175 28.81 -2.53 21.39
C LEU A 175 29.51 -1.17 21.32
N ARG A 176 30.61 -1.01 22.08
CA ARG A 176 31.40 0.23 22.05
C ARG A 176 31.99 0.49 20.66
N GLY A 177 31.86 1.73 20.18
CA GLY A 177 32.36 2.15 18.87
C GLY A 177 31.34 2.01 17.73
N MET A 178 30.11 1.55 18.01
CA MET A 178 29.01 1.48 17.04
C MET A 178 28.27 2.80 16.80
N LYS A 179 28.83 3.93 17.25
CA LYS A 179 28.29 5.29 17.03
C LYS A 179 28.09 5.65 15.56
N THR A 180 28.48 4.79 14.63
CA THR A 180 28.26 4.99 13.21
C THR A 180 26.88 4.53 12.76
N CYS A 181 26.19 3.61 13.44
CA CYS A 181 24.86 3.17 13.01
C CYS A 181 23.77 4.09 13.55
N ILE A 182 22.81 4.51 12.72
CA ILE A 182 21.71 5.42 13.15
C ILE A 182 20.30 4.93 12.84
N ALA A 183 20.15 4.02 11.89
CA ALA A 183 18.84 3.54 11.47
C ALA A 183 18.95 2.16 10.84
N PHE A 184 17.81 1.48 10.76
CA PHE A 184 17.72 0.12 10.24
C PHE A 184 16.95 0.13 8.92
N ILE A 185 17.48 -0.58 7.93
CA ILE A 185 16.87 -0.73 6.62
C ILE A 185 16.39 -2.16 6.45
N ASP A 186 15.16 -2.33 5.99
CA ASP A 186 14.59 -3.65 5.85
C ASP A 186 13.54 -3.71 4.72
N GLY A 187 13.47 -4.88 4.09
CA GLY A 187 12.54 -5.15 3.01
C GLY A 187 11.24 -5.74 3.54
N THR A 188 10.09 -5.20 3.13
CA THR A 188 8.78 -5.81 3.41
C THR A 188 8.05 -6.15 2.14
N LYS A 189 7.34 -7.28 2.16
CA LYS A 189 6.55 -7.75 1.03
C LYS A 189 5.08 -7.45 1.25
N GLN A 190 4.43 -7.05 0.18
CA GLN A 190 3.00 -6.79 0.10
C GLN A 190 2.38 -7.79 -0.88
N PHE A 191 1.59 -8.73 -0.38
CA PHE A 191 0.93 -9.71 -1.23
C PHE A 191 -0.18 -9.07 -2.05
N ILE A 192 -0.31 -9.53 -3.29
CA ILE A 192 -1.30 -9.05 -4.24
C ILE A 192 -2.12 -10.22 -4.79
N SER A 193 -3.30 -9.89 -5.31
CA SER A 193 -4.23 -10.82 -5.97
C SER A 193 -4.57 -10.32 -7.37
N HIS A 194 -4.94 -11.26 -8.24
CA HIS A 194 -5.36 -11.01 -9.61
C HIS A 194 -4.41 -10.09 -10.41
N PRO A 195 -3.13 -10.47 -10.62
CA PRO A 195 -2.31 -9.79 -11.62
C PRO A 195 -2.86 -10.14 -13.00
N THR A 196 -3.71 -9.28 -13.55
CA THR A 196 -4.34 -9.44 -14.86
C THR A 196 -3.67 -8.52 -15.87
N PRO A 197 -3.45 -8.94 -17.12
CA PRO A 197 -2.89 -8.07 -18.17
C PRO A 197 -3.68 -6.77 -18.32
N ARG A 198 -2.99 -5.67 -18.63
CA ARG A 198 -3.63 -4.37 -18.82
C ARG A 198 -4.48 -4.39 -20.10
N PRO A 199 -5.70 -3.79 -20.10
CA PRO A 199 -6.56 -3.75 -21.29
C PRO A 199 -5.94 -3.02 -22.49
N THR A 200 -4.96 -2.15 -22.24
CA THR A 200 -4.29 -1.30 -23.22
C THR A 200 -2.92 -1.84 -23.66
N ALA A 201 -2.54 -3.05 -23.23
CA ALA A 201 -1.24 -3.62 -23.59
C ALA A 201 -1.23 -4.03 -25.07
N SER A 202 -0.24 -3.53 -25.82
CA SER A 202 -0.03 -3.87 -27.24
C SER A 202 0.58 -5.27 -27.43
N GLU A 203 1.20 -5.82 -26.39
CA GLU A 203 1.85 -7.13 -26.36
C GLU A 203 1.29 -7.98 -25.20
N PRO A 204 1.39 -9.33 -25.25
CA PRO A 204 0.94 -10.19 -24.17
C PRO A 204 1.76 -9.98 -22.89
N GLU A 205 1.29 -9.10 -22.00
CA GLU A 205 1.89 -8.85 -20.70
C GLU A 205 1.64 -10.00 -19.73
N ASN A 206 2.70 -10.70 -19.34
CA ASN A 206 2.64 -11.70 -18.28
C ASN A 206 2.97 -11.08 -16.91
N LEU A 207 2.10 -10.17 -16.44
CA LEU A 207 2.24 -9.53 -15.13
C LEU A 207 2.30 -10.54 -13.98
N GLN A 208 1.66 -11.71 -14.14
CA GLN A 208 1.74 -12.79 -13.16
C GLN A 208 3.19 -13.24 -12.94
N ARG A 209 3.96 -13.45 -14.00
CA ARG A 209 5.37 -13.86 -13.90
C ARG A 209 6.25 -12.79 -13.25
N VAL A 210 5.99 -11.52 -13.55
CA VAL A 210 6.78 -10.38 -13.07
C VAL A 210 6.68 -10.23 -11.56
N VAL A 211 5.45 -10.28 -11.03
CA VAL A 211 5.17 -10.12 -9.59
C VAL A 211 5.24 -11.41 -8.79
N TYR A 212 5.48 -12.55 -9.43
CA TYR A 212 5.62 -13.84 -8.74
C TYR A 212 6.97 -13.93 -8.03
N ASN A 213 6.93 -14.12 -6.71
CA ASN A 213 8.11 -14.43 -5.92
C ASN A 213 8.27 -15.95 -5.81
N GLY A 214 9.33 -16.49 -6.41
CA GLY A 214 9.60 -17.93 -6.43
C GLY A 214 9.93 -18.53 -5.06
N HIS A 215 10.53 -17.76 -4.16
CA HIS A 215 10.87 -18.20 -2.81
C HIS A 215 9.61 -18.39 -1.95
N LEU A 216 8.70 -17.41 -1.97
CA LEU A 216 7.43 -17.46 -1.23
C LEU A 216 6.32 -18.20 -1.95
N ARG A 217 6.49 -18.48 -3.25
CA ARG A 217 5.49 -19.07 -4.15
C ARG A 217 4.18 -18.28 -4.19
N ARG A 218 4.26 -16.94 -4.09
CA ARG A 218 3.11 -16.02 -4.08
C ARG A 218 3.41 -14.77 -4.90
N HIS A 219 2.37 -14.10 -5.37
CA HIS A 219 2.48 -12.80 -6.03
C HIS A 219 2.62 -11.68 -4.99
N CYS A 220 3.64 -10.84 -5.12
CA CYS A 220 3.86 -9.71 -4.23
C CYS A 220 4.56 -8.53 -4.90
N LEU A 221 4.46 -7.38 -4.24
CA LEU A 221 5.29 -6.22 -4.44
C LEU A 221 6.24 -6.11 -3.26
N ASN A 222 7.47 -5.71 -3.52
CA ASN A 222 8.48 -5.47 -2.50
C ASN A 222 8.55 -3.98 -2.19
N TRP A 223 8.81 -3.68 -0.93
CA TRP A 223 8.97 -2.34 -0.37
C TRP A 223 10.23 -2.35 0.48
N GLN A 224 10.91 -1.21 0.54
CA GLN A 224 12.05 -0.98 1.40
C GLN A 224 11.70 0.16 2.35
N GLY A 225 11.89 -0.04 3.65
CA GLY A 225 11.72 1.02 4.63
C GLY A 225 12.98 1.21 5.48
N VAL A 226 13.14 2.44 5.97
CA VAL A 226 14.19 2.84 6.90
C VAL A 226 13.51 3.31 8.18
N SER A 227 13.79 2.65 9.30
CA SER A 227 13.25 3.02 10.59
C SER A 227 14.35 3.44 11.55
N VAL A 228 14.09 4.49 12.30
CA VAL A 228 14.93 4.99 13.37
C VAL A 228 14.43 4.49 14.73
N LEU A 229 15.25 4.64 15.76
CA LEU A 229 14.99 4.08 17.09
C LEU A 229 13.78 4.67 17.84
N ASP A 230 13.26 5.82 17.41
CA ASP A 230 12.04 6.40 17.98
C ASP A 230 10.74 5.76 17.41
N GLY A 231 10.88 4.76 16.53
CA GLY A 231 9.77 4.03 15.93
C GLY A 231 9.20 4.68 14.67
N ILE A 232 9.77 5.80 14.22
CA ILE A 232 9.38 6.45 12.97
C ILE A 232 10.05 5.76 11.78
N ILE A 233 9.25 5.49 10.74
CA ILE A 233 9.77 5.12 9.42
C ILE A 233 10.12 6.41 8.69
N VAL A 234 11.42 6.70 8.57
CA VAL A 234 11.96 7.94 7.98
C VAL A 234 12.19 7.83 6.48
N GLY A 235 12.05 6.64 5.90
CA GLY A 235 12.10 6.47 4.45
C GLY A 235 11.32 5.25 4.02
N MET A 236 10.66 5.34 2.87
CA MET A 236 9.93 4.25 2.24
C MET A 236 10.11 4.33 0.73
N TYR A 237 10.53 3.22 0.12
CA TYR A 237 10.70 3.07 -1.32
C TYR A 237 9.94 1.85 -1.84
N GLY A 238 9.35 2.00 -3.02
CA GLY A 238 8.54 1.00 -3.69
C GLY A 238 7.35 1.65 -4.41
N PRO A 239 6.46 0.85 -5.01
CA PRO A 239 6.52 -0.61 -5.10
C PRO A 239 7.58 -1.12 -6.09
N VAL A 240 8.24 -2.23 -5.77
CA VAL A 240 9.16 -2.95 -6.67
C VAL A 240 8.61 -4.35 -6.96
N GLU A 241 8.94 -4.93 -8.11
CA GLU A 241 8.50 -6.28 -8.48
C GLU A 241 8.96 -7.33 -7.46
N GLY A 242 8.04 -8.24 -7.08
CA GLY A 242 8.27 -9.24 -6.03
C GLY A 242 9.47 -10.16 -6.23
N ARG A 243 9.92 -10.35 -7.48
CA ARG A 243 11.07 -11.19 -7.84
C ARG A 243 12.43 -10.56 -7.54
N HIS A 244 12.50 -9.24 -7.39
CA HIS A 244 13.77 -8.56 -7.15
C HIS A 244 14.27 -8.78 -5.72
N HIS A 245 15.59 -8.87 -5.59
CA HIS A 245 16.27 -9.03 -4.31
C HIS A 245 16.36 -7.68 -3.58
N ASP A 246 16.55 -7.72 -2.26
CA ASP A 246 16.60 -6.50 -1.43
C ASP A 246 17.77 -5.58 -1.84
N SER A 247 18.92 -6.16 -2.21
CA SER A 247 20.05 -5.41 -2.81
C SER A 247 19.72 -4.72 -4.13
N THR A 248 18.79 -5.25 -4.92
CA THR A 248 18.29 -4.61 -6.14
C THR A 248 17.43 -3.42 -5.79
N MET A 249 16.49 -3.56 -4.84
CA MET A 249 15.67 -2.44 -4.35
C MET A 249 16.52 -1.31 -3.79
N LEU A 250 17.57 -1.63 -3.03
CA LEU A 250 18.52 -0.63 -2.53
C LEU A 250 19.23 0.14 -3.64
N SER A 251 19.55 -0.54 -4.74
CA SER A 251 20.22 0.09 -5.88
C SER A 251 19.23 0.96 -6.67
N MET A 252 17.99 0.49 -6.86
CA MET A 252 16.91 1.25 -7.50
C MET A 252 16.47 2.47 -6.67
N SER A 253 16.51 2.36 -5.34
CA SER A 253 16.11 3.46 -4.48
C SER A 253 17.12 4.59 -4.47
N CYS A 254 18.39 4.38 -4.85
CA CYS A 254 19.46 5.38 -4.74
C CYS A 254 19.60 5.97 -3.32
N LEU A 255 19.08 5.28 -2.30
CA LEU A 255 19.03 5.81 -0.93
C LEU A 255 20.41 6.12 -0.38
N LEU A 256 21.40 5.25 -0.65
CA LEU A 256 22.77 5.44 -0.17
C LEU A 256 23.44 6.66 -0.82
N ASP A 257 23.09 7.00 -2.05
CA ASP A 257 23.66 8.18 -2.73
C ASP A 257 23.13 9.46 -2.08
N ARG A 258 21.83 9.51 -1.79
CA ARG A 258 21.23 10.61 -1.03
C ARG A 258 21.79 10.71 0.39
N PHE A 259 21.97 9.57 1.05
CA PHE A 259 22.55 9.50 2.39
C PHE A 259 23.99 10.03 2.43
N LYS A 260 24.80 9.71 1.42
CA LYS A 260 26.19 10.20 1.28
C LYS A 260 26.28 11.67 0.89
N ALA A 261 25.31 12.17 0.13
CA ALA A 261 25.29 13.57 -0.28
C ALA A 261 25.11 14.53 0.91
N ASN A 262 24.51 14.06 2.01
CA ASN A 262 24.35 14.83 3.23
C ASN A 262 25.62 14.73 4.12
N PRO A 263 26.30 15.86 4.43
CA PRO A 263 27.56 15.84 5.19
C PRO A 263 27.45 15.29 6.61
N VAL A 264 26.28 15.39 7.24
CA VAL A 264 26.04 14.85 8.58
C VAL A 264 25.86 13.34 8.47
N LEU A 265 24.94 12.89 7.61
CA LEU A 265 24.62 11.48 7.45
C LEU A 265 25.78 10.66 6.89
N ALA A 266 26.61 11.22 6.01
CA ALA A 266 27.77 10.54 5.42
C ALA A 266 28.78 9.99 6.46
N ARG A 267 28.74 10.46 7.71
CA ARG A 267 29.55 9.99 8.83
C ARG A 267 29.02 8.69 9.46
N PHE A 268 27.80 8.32 9.11
CA PHE A 268 27.04 7.21 9.69
C PHE A 268 26.77 6.12 8.64
N CYS A 269 26.14 5.04 9.09
CA CYS A 269 25.64 3.96 8.29
C CYS A 269 24.24 3.53 8.74
N LEU A 270 23.54 2.90 7.80
CA LEU A 270 22.35 2.11 8.07
C LEU A 270 22.75 0.68 8.44
N TYR A 271 21.89 -0.05 9.13
CA TYR A 271 22.06 -1.48 9.37
C TYR A 271 20.94 -2.29 8.71
N GLY A 272 21.29 -3.22 7.84
CA GLY A 272 20.35 -4.05 7.10
C GLY A 272 20.56 -5.55 7.32
N ASP A 273 19.67 -6.36 6.73
CA ASP A 273 19.94 -7.80 6.61
C ASP A 273 21.18 -8.11 5.75
N PRO A 274 21.66 -9.37 5.80
CA PRO A 274 22.71 -9.82 4.90
C PRO A 274 22.34 -9.75 3.40
N ALA A 275 21.04 -9.70 3.05
CA ALA A 275 20.58 -9.68 1.67
C ALA A 275 20.88 -8.34 0.97
N TYR A 276 21.01 -7.25 1.73
CA TYR A 276 21.49 -5.97 1.19
C TYR A 276 22.99 -5.96 0.85
N GLY A 277 23.80 -6.68 1.61
CA GLY A 277 25.26 -6.66 1.55
C GLY A 277 25.89 -5.37 2.09
N CYS A 278 27.13 -5.48 2.59
CA CYS A 278 27.87 -4.33 3.13
C CYS A 278 28.29 -3.36 2.03
N ARG A 279 28.03 -2.06 2.23
CA ARG A 279 28.45 -0.95 1.35
C ARG A 279 28.91 0.24 2.19
N GLN A 280 29.52 1.23 1.57
CA GLN A 280 29.75 2.51 2.26
C GLN A 280 28.40 3.11 2.71
N CYS A 281 28.28 3.45 3.99
CA CYS A 281 27.04 3.86 4.67
C CYS A 281 25.99 2.74 4.89
N LEU A 282 26.34 1.46 4.71
CA LEU A 282 25.46 0.33 5.03
C LEU A 282 26.24 -0.87 5.59
N SER A 283 25.89 -1.26 6.81
CA SER A 283 26.45 -2.42 7.50
C SER A 283 25.43 -3.55 7.58
N CYS A 284 25.94 -4.79 7.56
CA CYS A 284 25.16 -6.01 7.68
C CYS A 284 25.82 -6.95 8.70
N PRO A 285 25.11 -7.98 9.20
CA PRO A 285 25.71 -9.02 10.03
C PRO A 285 26.92 -9.68 9.37
N PHE A 286 27.89 -10.12 10.18
CA PHE A 286 29.01 -10.94 9.71
C PHE A 286 28.49 -12.28 9.18
N ALA A 287 28.86 -12.62 7.95
CA ALA A 287 28.53 -13.91 7.35
C ALA A 287 29.38 -15.03 7.99
N ASN A 288 28.77 -16.19 8.24
CA ASN A 288 29.44 -17.37 8.80
C ASN A 288 30.14 -17.15 10.16
N ALA A 289 29.57 -16.28 11.01
CA ALA A 289 30.11 -16.00 12.34
C ALA A 289 30.23 -17.29 13.19
N MET A 290 31.46 -17.66 13.56
CA MET A 290 31.75 -18.89 14.29
C MET A 290 31.33 -18.77 15.77
N PRO A 291 30.70 -19.79 16.37
CA PRO A 291 30.26 -19.74 17.76
C PRO A 291 31.37 -19.32 18.73
N GLY A 292 31.07 -18.37 19.62
CA GLY A 292 32.02 -17.85 20.62
C GLY A 292 32.95 -16.74 20.11
N THR A 293 32.86 -16.36 18.83
CA THR A 293 33.62 -15.21 18.30
C THR A 293 32.94 -13.87 18.59
N PHE A 294 33.71 -12.80 18.49
CA PHE A 294 33.19 -11.43 18.54
C PHE A 294 32.10 -11.19 17.47
N GLU A 295 32.22 -11.79 16.29
CA GLU A 295 31.23 -11.67 15.21
C GLU A 295 29.85 -12.21 15.63
N THR A 296 29.81 -13.33 16.37
CA THR A 296 28.55 -13.88 16.88
C THR A 296 27.95 -12.98 17.96
N VAL A 297 28.79 -12.44 18.85
CA VAL A 297 28.34 -11.47 19.88
C VAL A 297 27.79 -10.21 19.20
N PHE A 298 28.50 -9.69 18.21
CA PHE A 298 28.08 -8.54 17.42
C PHE A 298 26.73 -8.79 16.74
N ASN A 299 26.60 -9.90 16.01
CA ASN A 299 25.38 -10.26 15.30
C ASN A 299 24.19 -10.42 16.28
N SER A 300 24.40 -11.06 17.43
CA SER A 300 23.37 -11.24 18.44
C SER A 300 22.92 -9.90 19.06
N SER A 301 23.86 -9.04 19.45
CA SER A 301 23.57 -7.70 19.96
C SER A 301 22.81 -6.86 18.94
N MET A 302 23.25 -6.81 17.69
CA MET A 302 22.59 -6.03 16.65
C MET A 302 21.24 -6.60 16.23
N SER A 303 21.07 -7.93 16.24
CA SER A 303 19.76 -8.57 15.98
C SER A 303 18.73 -8.13 17.03
N SER A 304 19.11 -8.07 18.31
CA SER A 304 18.19 -7.61 19.37
C SER A 304 17.74 -6.17 19.18
N VAL A 305 18.62 -5.27 18.71
CA VAL A 305 18.23 -3.89 18.40
C VAL A 305 17.36 -3.84 17.15
N ARG A 306 17.71 -4.59 16.10
CA ARG A 306 16.97 -4.64 14.85
C ARG A 306 15.56 -5.23 15.02
N GLU A 307 15.37 -6.23 15.87
CA GLU A 307 14.05 -6.81 16.16
C GLU A 307 13.05 -5.73 16.51
N SER A 308 13.44 -4.72 17.30
CA SER A 308 12.58 -3.57 17.68
C SER A 308 12.05 -2.79 16.47
N VAL A 309 12.78 -2.79 15.34
CA VAL A 309 12.40 -2.16 14.09
C VAL A 309 11.49 -3.04 13.23
N GLU A 310 11.63 -4.36 13.24
CA GLU A 310 10.72 -5.26 12.50
C GLU A 310 9.25 -5.06 12.95
N TRP A 311 9.05 -4.66 14.20
CA TRP A 311 7.74 -4.27 14.73
C TRP A 311 7.13 -3.07 14.01
N SER A 312 7.91 -2.17 13.40
CA SER A 312 7.38 -0.96 12.74
C SER A 312 6.49 -1.28 11.53
N PHE A 313 6.93 -2.18 10.64
CA PHE A 313 6.08 -2.64 9.53
C PHE A 313 4.86 -3.44 10.02
N HIS A 314 5.06 -4.26 11.06
CA HIS A 314 3.96 -5.03 11.65
C HIS A 314 2.90 -4.10 12.26
N LEU A 315 3.34 -3.04 12.95
CA LEU A 315 2.49 -2.03 13.54
C LEU A 315 1.68 -1.29 12.47
N VAL A 316 2.31 -0.86 11.36
CA VAL A 316 1.58 -0.26 10.23
C VAL A 316 0.53 -1.22 9.68
N LYS A 317 0.89 -2.49 9.43
CA LYS A 317 -0.02 -3.51 8.90
C LYS A 317 -1.15 -3.88 9.88
N GLY A 318 -0.91 -3.76 11.19
CA GLY A 318 -1.89 -4.01 12.24
C GLY A 318 -2.85 -2.83 12.44
N LEU A 319 -2.33 -1.60 12.48
CA LEU A 319 -3.13 -0.38 12.61
C LEU A 319 -4.01 -0.13 11.37
N TRP A 320 -3.45 -0.40 10.19
CA TRP A 320 -4.07 -0.16 8.88
C TRP A 320 -4.25 -1.48 8.12
N SER A 321 -5.09 -2.35 8.65
CA SER A 321 -5.34 -3.71 8.12
C SER A 321 -5.75 -3.77 6.65
N TYR A 322 -6.30 -2.67 6.09
CA TYR A 322 -6.57 -2.59 4.66
C TYR A 322 -5.30 -2.77 3.81
N VAL A 323 -4.16 -2.25 4.28
CA VAL A 323 -2.87 -2.34 3.60
C VAL A 323 -2.34 -3.77 3.55
N SER A 324 -2.71 -4.64 4.49
CA SER A 324 -2.25 -6.03 4.52
C SER A 324 -3.21 -7.02 3.85
N TYR A 325 -4.36 -6.55 3.35
CA TYR A 325 -5.40 -7.43 2.80
C TYR A 325 -5.22 -7.75 1.31
N ASP A 326 -4.41 -8.78 1.06
CA ASP A 326 -4.02 -9.30 -0.25
C ASP A 326 -5.18 -9.52 -1.24
N LYS A 327 -6.35 -9.98 -0.79
CA LYS A 327 -7.55 -10.20 -1.63
C LYS A 327 -8.15 -8.91 -2.21
N LYS A 328 -7.88 -7.74 -1.61
CA LYS A 328 -8.21 -6.41 -2.19
C LYS A 328 -6.95 -5.68 -2.70
N MET A 329 -5.80 -6.34 -2.77
CA MET A 329 -4.59 -5.77 -3.37
C MET A 329 -4.54 -6.17 -4.84
N LYS A 330 -5.13 -5.36 -5.74
CA LYS A 330 -5.12 -5.62 -7.18
C LYS A 330 -4.28 -4.54 -7.88
N PRO A 331 -3.25 -4.89 -8.67
CA PRO A 331 -2.41 -3.92 -9.38
C PRO A 331 -3.20 -2.93 -10.24
N ASP A 332 -4.21 -3.42 -10.97
CA ASP A 332 -5.00 -2.61 -11.93
C ASP A 332 -6.48 -2.44 -11.54
N GLY A 333 -6.89 -2.96 -10.37
CA GLY A 333 -8.31 -3.09 -10.02
C GLY A 333 -8.71 -2.50 -8.66
N ASN A 334 -7.76 -2.11 -7.81
CA ASN A 334 -8.05 -1.44 -6.54
C ASN A 334 -7.17 -0.19 -6.40
N GLN A 335 -7.65 0.77 -5.60
CA GLN A 335 -7.15 2.14 -5.39
C GLN A 335 -5.65 2.28 -5.05
N ILE A 336 -4.88 1.20 -4.96
CA ILE A 336 -3.54 1.19 -4.41
C ILE A 336 -2.48 1.59 -5.43
N SER A 337 -2.61 1.17 -6.70
CA SER A 337 -1.77 1.75 -7.76
C SER A 337 -2.01 3.26 -7.93
N MET A 338 -3.22 3.74 -7.61
CA MET A 338 -3.55 5.16 -7.57
C MET A 338 -3.15 5.88 -6.27
N TYR A 339 -2.84 5.18 -5.17
CA TYR A 339 -2.40 5.80 -3.91
C TYR A 339 -0.95 6.30 -3.94
N PHE A 340 -0.18 5.88 -4.94
CA PHE A 340 1.25 6.18 -5.05
C PHE A 340 1.59 7.00 -6.31
N ASP A 341 0.57 7.49 -7.04
CA ASP A 341 0.69 8.19 -8.34
C ASP A 341 1.73 7.58 -9.30
N VAL A 342 1.93 6.25 -9.23
CA VAL A 342 2.82 5.54 -10.15
C VAL A 342 1.97 5.20 -11.36
N LYS A 343 2.06 6.04 -12.39
CA LYS A 343 1.85 5.54 -13.76
C LYS A 343 3.05 4.61 -14.02
N PRO A 344 2.87 3.28 -14.12
CA PRO A 344 4.00 2.40 -14.39
C PRO A 344 4.72 2.92 -15.64
N PRO A 345 6.05 3.12 -15.59
CA PRO A 345 6.83 3.56 -16.75
C PRO A 345 6.49 2.71 -17.97
N SER A 346 6.53 3.32 -19.14
CA SER A 346 6.42 2.57 -20.39
C SER A 346 7.53 1.50 -20.43
N LEU A 347 7.28 0.38 -21.11
CA LEU A 347 8.27 -0.69 -21.23
C LEU A 347 9.58 -0.17 -21.84
N ASP A 348 9.52 0.87 -22.68
CA ASP A 348 10.69 1.54 -23.27
C ASP A 348 11.52 2.31 -22.23
N GLU A 349 10.90 2.95 -21.23
CA GLU A 349 11.59 3.56 -20.09
C GLU A 349 12.22 2.51 -19.17
N TYR A 350 11.63 1.31 -19.08
CA TYR A 350 12.21 0.17 -18.36
C TYR A 350 13.40 -0.47 -19.07
N LEU A 351 13.39 -0.50 -20.40
CA LEU A 351 14.41 -1.15 -21.21
C LEU A 351 15.61 -0.23 -21.51
N SER A 352 15.40 1.09 -21.51
CA SER A 352 16.46 2.08 -21.73
C SER A 352 17.30 2.40 -20.49
N SER A 353 16.80 2.12 -19.28
CA SER A 353 17.58 2.24 -18.03
C SER A 353 18.38 0.98 -17.66
N ALA A 354 18.34 -0.07 -18.49
CA ALA A 354 18.94 -1.38 -18.22
C ALA A 354 20.09 -1.75 -19.17
N LEU A 355 20.61 -0.81 -19.95
CA LEU A 355 21.87 -0.97 -20.68
C LEU A 355 22.80 0.19 -20.29
N PRO A 356 24.11 -0.09 -20.06
CA PRO A 356 25.08 0.92 -19.66
C PRO A 356 25.25 2.05 -20.68
#